data_AF-A0A7K0V239-F1
#
_entry.id   AF-A0A7K0V239-F1
#
_cell.length_a   1.000
_cell.length_b   1.000
_cell.length_c   1.000
_cell.angle_alpha   90.00
_cell.angle_beta   90.00
_cell.angle_gamma   90.00
#
_symmetry.space_group_name_H-M   'P 1'
#
loop_
_entity.id
_entity.type
_entity.pdbx_description
1 polymer ?
#
loop_
_entity_poly.entity_id
_entity_poly.type
_entity_poly.pdbx_seq_one_letter_code
_entity_poly.pdbx_strand_id
1 'polypeptide(L)' 'MNLKWEDLSVGTELPEREYGPLTLTDFVRYQGASGDFNPIHHDDAFAKSAGFPEPFSVGMLQ' A
#
# COMPACT_ATOMS: atom_id res chain seq x y z
N MET A 1 -12.06 -6.63 17.30
CA MET A 1 -10.87 -7.13 18.00
C MET A 1 -11.20 -7.16 19.48
N ASN A 2 -11.12 -8.30 20.15
CA ASN A 2 -11.40 -8.45 21.59
C ASN A 2 -10.08 -8.61 22.33
N LEU A 3 -9.22 -7.59 22.29
CA LEU A 3 -8.00 -7.52 23.10
C LEU A 3 -8.34 -6.79 24.40
N LYS A 4 -7.96 -7.34 25.55
CA LYS A 4 -8.04 -6.63 26.84
C LYS A 4 -6.70 -6.00 27.16
N TRP A 5 -6.74 -4.95 27.98
CA TRP A 5 -5.54 -4.30 28.49
C TRP A 5 -4.62 -5.29 29.22
N GLU A 6 -5.19 -6.23 29.97
CA GLU A 6 -4.46 -7.27 30.72
C GLU A 6 -3.67 -8.22 29.81
N ASP A 7 -4.03 -8.33 28.53
CA ASP A 7 -3.39 -9.21 27.55
C ASP A 7 -2.16 -8.55 26.89
N LEU A 8 -1.88 -7.27 27.18
CA LEU A 8 -0.84 -6.49 26.52
C LEU A 8 0.33 -6.20 27.46
N SER A 9 1.54 -6.36 26.93
CA SER A 9 2.78 -5.89 27.57
C SER A 9 3.63 -5.10 26.58
N VAL A 10 4.48 -4.20 27.08
CA VAL A 10 5.44 -3.46 26.22
C VAL A 10 6.31 -4.48 25.49
N GLY A 11 6.35 -4.39 24.16
CA GLY A 11 7.04 -5.35 23.30
C GLY A 11 6.19 -6.52 22.82
N THR A 12 4.88 -6.54 23.10
CA THR A 12 3.97 -7.52 22.48
C THR A 12 3.96 -7.34 20.96
N GLU A 13 4.32 -8.39 20.24
CA GLU A 13 4.28 -8.44 18.78
C GLU A 13 2.94 -8.97 18.30
N LEU A 14 2.47 -8.45 17.16
CA LEU A 14 1.32 -9.00 16.47
C LEU A 14 1.77 -10.13 15.53
N PRO A 15 0.91 -11.14 15.28
CA PRO A 15 1.18 -12.11 14.24
C PRO A 15 1.43 -11.42 12.90
N GLU A 16 2.44 -11.91 12.18
CA GLU A 16 2.69 -11.49 10.81
C GLU A 16 1.46 -11.80 9.95
N ARG A 17 1.19 -10.89 9.01
CA ARG A 17 0.13 -11.07 8.03
C ARG A 17 0.58 -10.58 6.67
N GLU A 18 0.46 -11.47 5.70
CA GLU A 18 0.69 -11.15 4.30
C GLU A 18 -0.58 -10.56 3.68
N TYR A 19 -0.38 -9.52 2.86
CA TYR A 19 -1.41 -8.92 2.04
C TYR A 19 -0.94 -8.93 0.60
N GLY A 20 -1.77 -9.46 -0.30
CA GLY A 20 -1.47 -9.44 -1.74
C GLY A 20 -1.70 -10.77 -2.45
N PRO A 21 -1.20 -10.89 -3.70
CA PRO A 21 -0.39 -9.88 -4.39
C PRO A 21 -1.20 -8.61 -4.68
N LEU A 22 -0.59 -7.44 -4.45
CA LEU A 22 -1.18 -6.19 -4.91
C LEU A 22 -0.95 -6.06 -6.42
N THR A 23 -1.96 -5.58 -7.13
CA THR A 23 -1.92 -5.40 -8.58
C THR A 23 -2.04 -3.92 -8.95
N LEU A 24 -1.72 -3.59 -10.20
CA LEU A 24 -1.96 -2.26 -10.76
C LEU A 24 -3.45 -1.85 -10.65
N THR A 25 -4.37 -2.82 -10.70
CA THR A 25 -5.81 -2.57 -10.51
C THR A 25 -6.09 -2.04 -9.10
N ASP A 26 -5.41 -2.57 -8.09
CA ASP A 26 -5.57 -2.11 -6.71
C ASP A 26 -5.00 -0.70 -6.53
N PHE A 27 -3.89 -0.38 -7.22
CA PHE A 27 -3.31 0.96 -7.22
C PHE A 27 -4.28 1.97 -7.83
N VAL A 28 -4.86 1.67 -8.99
CA VAL A 28 -5.85 2.56 -9.65
C VAL A 28 -7.11 2.73 -8.81
N ARG A 29 -7.62 1.66 -8.19
CA ARG A 29 -8.76 1.74 -7.26
C ARG A 29 -8.47 2.66 -6.08
N TYR A 30 -7.30 2.52 -5.47
CA TYR A 30 -6.91 3.35 -4.35
C TYR A 30 -6.74 4.81 -4.74
N GLN A 31 -6.13 5.11 -5.88
CA GLN A 31 -6.03 6.48 -6.41
C GLN A 31 -7.42 7.11 -6.59
N GLY A 32 -8.39 6.33 -7.10
CA GLY A 32 -9.79 6.76 -7.17
C GLY A 32 -10.43 7.04 -5.81
N ALA A 33 -10.05 6.30 -4.76
CA ALA A 33 -10.59 6.47 -3.41
C ALA A 33 -9.88 7.59 -2.61
N SER A 34 -8.57 7.73 -2.78
CA SER A 34 -7.73 8.69 -2.04
C SER A 34 -7.70 10.07 -2.67
N GLY A 35 -7.97 10.16 -3.99
CA GLY A 35 -7.82 11.38 -4.78
C GLY A 35 -6.37 11.68 -5.18
N ASP A 36 -5.41 10.83 -4.82
CA ASP A 36 -4.04 10.92 -5.32
C ASP A 36 -3.99 10.29 -6.71
N PHE A 37 -3.99 11.11 -7.76
CA PHE A 37 -3.91 10.65 -9.15
C PHE A 37 -2.52 10.85 -9.76
N ASN A 38 -1.45 10.82 -8.94
CA ASN A 38 -0.09 10.95 -9.47
C ASN A 38 0.19 9.80 -10.48
N PRO A 39 0.51 10.11 -11.75
CA PRO A 39 0.70 9.09 -12.79
C PRO A 39 1.82 8.10 -12.49
N ILE A 40 2.74 8.43 -11.58
CA ILE A 40 3.79 7.50 -11.13
C ILE A 40 3.24 6.16 -10.60
N HIS A 41 1.97 6.12 -10.18
CA HIS A 41 1.31 4.95 -9.61
C HIS A 41 0.48 4.11 -10.60
N HIS A 42 0.33 4.55 -11.86
CA HIS A 42 -0.45 3.79 -12.86
C HIS A 42 0.03 3.91 -14.32
N ASP A 43 0.86 4.90 -14.65
CA ASP A 43 1.40 5.13 -15.99
C ASP A 43 2.84 4.59 -16.09
N ASP A 44 3.00 3.53 -16.86
CA ASP A 44 4.27 2.84 -17.10
C ASP A 44 5.32 3.74 -17.77
N ALA A 45 4.92 4.54 -18.76
CA ALA A 45 5.83 5.43 -19.47
C ALA A 45 6.28 6.57 -18.55
N PHE A 46 5.36 7.13 -17.75
CA PHE A 46 5.69 8.16 -16.78
C PHE A 46 6.65 7.63 -15.71
N ALA A 47 6.37 6.48 -15.10
CA ALA A 47 7.23 5.86 -14.09
C ALA A 47 8.65 5.61 -14.62
N LYS A 48 8.77 5.06 -15.84
CA LYS A 48 10.06 4.85 -16.51
C LYS A 48 10.80 6.14 -16.81
N SER A 49 10.09 7.18 -17.27
CA SER A 49 10.68 8.49 -17.50
C SER A 49 11.17 9.15 -16.20
N ALA A 50 10.54 8.82 -15.07
CA ALA A 50 10.91 9.28 -13.74
C ALA A 50 12.03 8.43 -13.09
N GLY A 51 12.56 7.42 -13.79
CA GLY A 51 13.67 6.58 -13.30
C GLY A 51 13.26 5.33 -12.53
N PHE A 52 11.97 4.99 -12.51
CA PHE A 52 11.47 3.76 -11.88
C PHE A 52 11.29 2.64 -12.92
N PRO A 53 11.48 1.37 -12.55
CA PRO A 53 11.31 0.27 -13.51
C PRO A 53 9.85 0.07 -13.93
N GLU A 54 8.90 0.35 -13.04
CA GLU A 54 7.46 0.18 -13.21
C GLU A 54 6.67 1.05 -12.21
N PRO A 55 5.35 1.22 -12.40
CA PRO A 55 4.48 1.86 -11.41
C PRO A 55 4.45 1.10 -10.08
N PHE A 56 4.34 1.84 -8.99
CA PHE A 56 4.28 1.29 -7.63
C PHE A 56 3.11 1.89 -6.84
N SER A 57 2.68 1.23 -5.78
CA SER A 57 1.54 1.67 -4.96
C SER A 57 1.72 3.08 -4.37
N VAL A 58 0.59 3.74 -4.13
CA VAL A 58 0.54 4.95 -3.31
C VAL A 58 1.02 4.61 -1.90
N GLY A 59 1.85 5.44 -1.27
CA GLY A 59 2.44 5.15 0.04
C GLY A 59 1.43 4.87 1.15
N MET A 60 0.23 5.46 1.07
CA MET A 60 -0.86 5.21 2.02
C MET A 60 -1.64 3.90 1.78
N LEU A 61 -1.35 3.17 0.69
CA LEU A 61 -1.83 1.81 0.40
C LEU A 61 -0.76 0.74 0.72
N GLN A 62 0.51 1.14 0.88
CA GLN A 62 1.65 0.24 1.08
C GLN A 62 1.61 -0.50 2.41
#